data_AF-A0A7V8YTC0-F1
#
_entry.id   AF-A0A7V8YTC0-F1
#
_cell.length_a   1.000
_cell.length_b   1.000
_cell.length_c   1.000
_cell.angle_alpha   90.00
_cell.angle_beta   90.00
_cell.angle_gamma   90.00
#
_symmetry.space_group_name_H-M   'P 1'
#
loop_
_entity.id
_entity.type
_entity.pdbx_description
1 polymer ?
#
loop_
_entity_poly.entity_id
_entity_poly.type
_entity_poly.pdbx_seq_one_letter_code
_entity_poly.pdbx_strand_id
1 'polypeptide(L)'
;MRTLATLVTLFLLFSGWQYLRRHSNENRLASVATELTQRDVDVGCPGFFARLVEITPYGGWVNFDEHGRPADETFLSAGTCRNLERLWRADDPSFGCLVSRSCSRDKLAQIDGMVTLAHESWHLRGVTNEAQTQCYAVQSVERTALLLGISAVDSRLVADWVAISDAAAPRDDYHASECRPGGSFDLAPETSTWPSA
;
A
#
# COMPACT_ATOMS: atom_id res chain seq x y z
N MET A 1 28.15 35.80 9.67
CA MET A 1 27.00 35.63 10.60
C MET A 1 25.65 35.67 9.89
N ARG A 2 25.32 36.73 9.13
CA ARG A 2 24.04 36.81 8.38
C ARG A 2 23.80 35.65 7.40
N THR A 3 24.79 35.30 6.58
CA THR A 3 24.70 34.19 5.62
C THR A 3 24.51 32.83 6.29
N LEU A 4 25.24 32.56 7.38
CA LEU A 4 25.10 31.33 8.16
C LEU A 4 23.69 31.23 8.78
N ALA A 5 23.18 32.32 9.35
CA ALA A 5 21.82 32.36 9.90
C ALA A 5 20.77 32.11 8.81
N THR A 6 20.90 32.69 7.63
CA THR A 6 20.00 32.43 6.50
C THR A 6 20.00 30.96 6.09
N LEU A 7 21.19 30.35 5.96
CA LEU A 7 21.30 28.93 5.58
C LEU A 7 20.68 28.00 6.63
N VAL A 8 20.90 28.27 7.91
CA VAL A 8 20.30 27.51 9.02
C VAL A 8 18.77 27.63 8.99
N THR A 9 18.23 28.83 8.79
CA THR A 9 16.78 29.03 8.70
C THR A 9 16.18 28.27 7.51
N LEU A 10 16.79 28.33 6.33
CA LEU A 10 16.33 27.59 5.16
C LEU A 10 16.38 26.07 5.38
N PHE A 11 17.43 25.58 6.02
CA PHE A 11 17.54 24.16 6.37
C PHE A 11 16.42 23.74 7.33
N LEU A 12 16.18 24.50 8.40
CA LEU A 12 15.11 24.21 9.36
C LEU A 12 13.72 24.22 8.70
N LEU A 13 13.45 25.19 7.83
CA LEU A 13 12.20 25.26 7.06
C LEU A 13 12.03 24.05 6.15
N PHE A 14 13.09 23.66 5.44
CA PHE A 14 13.06 22.48 4.58
C PHE A 14 12.85 21.19 5.38
N SER A 15 13.58 20.99 6.48
CA SER A 15 13.42 19.83 7.37
C SER A 15 12.02 19.77 7.98
N GLY A 16 11.49 20.90 8.45
CA GLY A 16 10.13 20.99 8.98
C GLY A 16 9.09 20.65 7.94
N TRP A 17 9.21 21.18 6.71
CA TRP A 17 8.32 20.85 5.61
C TRP A 17 8.36 19.36 5.23
N GLN A 18 9.56 18.77 5.13
CA GLN A 18 9.74 17.34 4.85
C GLN A 18 9.09 16.46 5.93
N TYR A 19 9.26 16.83 7.19
CA TYR A 19 8.65 16.12 8.32
C TYR A 19 7.12 16.19 8.27
N LEU A 20 6.55 17.39 8.11
CA LEU A 20 5.09 17.58 8.03
C LEU A 20 4.48 16.83 6.85
N ARG A 21 5.15 16.87 5.70
CA ARG A 21 4.73 16.15 4.50
C ARG A 21 4.72 14.63 4.73
N ARG A 22 5.78 14.09 5.35
CA ARG A 22 5.85 12.67 5.70
C ARG A 22 4.75 12.29 6.69
N HIS A 23 4.61 13.01 7.79
CA HIS A 23 3.62 12.74 8.82
C HIS A 23 2.18 12.82 8.29
N SER A 24 1.89 13.76 7.39
CA SER A 24 0.60 13.81 6.71
C SER A 24 0.34 12.59 5.82
N ASN A 25 1.38 12.06 5.17
CA ASN A 25 1.27 10.85 4.37
C ASN A 25 1.06 9.63 5.27
N GLU A 26 1.90 9.45 6.29
CA GLU A 26 1.81 8.39 7.31
C GLU A 26 0.40 8.36 7.93
N ASN A 27 -0.13 9.50 8.39
CA ASN A 27 -1.49 9.57 8.94
C ASN A 27 -2.58 9.16 7.94
N ARG A 28 -2.44 9.55 6.67
CA ARG A 28 -3.42 9.18 5.65
C ARG A 28 -3.40 7.67 5.40
N LEU A 29 -2.22 7.07 5.32
CA LEU A 29 -2.05 5.63 5.12
C LEU A 29 -2.47 4.84 6.35
N ALA A 30 -2.14 5.31 7.56
CA ALA A 30 -2.58 4.74 8.83
C ALA A 30 -4.11 4.70 8.92
N SER A 31 -4.82 5.77 8.51
CA SER A 31 -6.29 5.72 8.46
C SER A 31 -6.84 4.64 7.53
N VAL A 32 -6.18 4.37 6.39
CA VAL A 32 -6.58 3.28 5.49
C VAL A 32 -6.27 1.92 6.14
N ALA A 33 -5.08 1.77 6.72
CA ALA A 33 -4.67 0.53 7.38
C ALA A 33 -5.55 0.20 8.59
N THR A 34 -5.93 1.18 9.42
CA THR A 34 -6.87 1.01 10.53
C THR A 34 -8.22 0.49 10.06
N GLU A 35 -8.73 1.02 8.95
CA GLU A 35 -9.99 0.54 8.35
C GLU A 35 -9.87 -0.90 7.82
N LEU A 36 -8.73 -1.29 7.23
CA LEU A 36 -8.54 -2.66 6.72
C LEU A 36 -8.27 -3.67 7.84
N THR A 37 -7.55 -3.25 8.88
CA THR A 37 -7.17 -4.09 10.03
C THR A 37 -8.25 -4.19 11.08
N GLN A 38 -9.22 -3.26 11.09
CA GLN A 38 -10.26 -3.14 12.12
C GLN A 38 -9.68 -2.92 13.54
N ARG A 39 -8.51 -2.31 13.62
CA ARG A 39 -7.84 -1.90 14.87
C ARG A 39 -6.93 -0.70 14.60
N ASP A 40 -6.63 0.09 15.62
CA ASP A 40 -5.72 1.23 15.47
C ASP A 40 -4.30 0.73 15.17
N VAL A 41 -3.73 1.19 14.05
CA VAL A 41 -2.37 0.88 13.61
C VAL A 41 -1.70 2.10 12.99
N ASP A 42 -0.38 2.11 13.03
CA ASP A 42 0.46 3.13 12.41
C ASP A 42 1.09 2.63 11.09
N VAL A 43 1.47 3.59 10.24
CA VAL A 43 2.21 3.34 9.01
C VAL A 43 3.46 4.22 9.00
N GLY A 44 4.63 3.60 9.01
CA GLY A 44 5.91 4.28 8.96
C GLY A 44 6.43 4.46 7.54
N CYS A 45 6.88 5.68 7.20
CA CYS A 45 7.59 5.98 5.97
C CYS A 45 9.05 6.41 6.27
N PRO A 46 10.03 6.04 5.44
CA PRO A 46 11.40 6.49 5.64
C PRO A 46 11.50 8.01 5.50
N GLY A 47 12.18 8.64 6.47
CA GLY A 47 12.55 10.06 6.42
C GLY A 47 13.61 10.36 5.36
N PHE A 48 13.82 11.63 5.01
CA PHE A 48 14.68 12.04 3.89
C PHE A 48 16.04 11.33 3.84
N PHE A 49 16.77 11.27 4.96
CA PHE A 49 18.08 10.63 5.01
C PHE A 49 18.02 9.09 4.97
N ALA A 50 16.97 8.49 5.55
CA ALA A 50 16.76 7.04 5.49
C ALA A 50 16.52 6.57 4.05
N ARG A 51 15.83 7.38 3.23
CA ARG A 51 15.60 7.08 1.80
C ARG A 51 16.88 7.00 0.97
N LEU A 52 17.97 7.65 1.40
CA LEU A 52 19.24 7.64 0.68
C LEU A 52 20.04 6.36 0.91
N VAL A 53 19.70 5.59 1.94
CA VAL A 53 20.41 4.38 2.38
C VAL A 53 19.48 3.17 2.48
N GLU A 54 18.29 3.24 1.89
CA GLU A 54 17.31 2.16 1.88
C GLU A 54 17.77 1.04 0.93
N ILE A 55 17.94 -0.16 1.47
CA ILE A 55 18.38 -1.38 0.76
C ILE A 55 17.32 -2.50 0.93
N THR A 56 16.08 -2.15 1.28
CA THR A 56 15.03 -3.16 1.49
C THR A 56 14.46 -3.61 0.14
N PRO A 57 14.51 -4.91 -0.20
CA PRO A 57 13.96 -5.40 -1.47
C PRO A 57 12.42 -5.46 -1.47
N TYR A 58 11.79 -5.32 -0.30
CA TYR A 58 10.35 -5.44 -0.10
C TYR A 58 9.62 -4.09 -0.23
N GLY A 59 8.35 -4.14 -0.66
CA GLY A 59 7.48 -2.96 -0.75
C GLY A 59 7.07 -2.40 0.62
N GLY A 60 7.04 -3.26 1.64
CA GLY A 60 6.76 -2.98 3.05
C GLY A 60 7.14 -4.18 3.92
N TRP A 61 6.94 -4.06 5.24
CA TRP A 61 7.03 -5.18 6.18
C TRP A 61 6.29 -4.89 7.50
N VAL A 62 5.99 -5.96 8.24
CA VAL A 62 5.47 -5.93 9.62
C VAL A 62 6.38 -6.77 10.51
N ASN A 63 6.68 -6.28 11.71
CA ASN A 63 7.42 -7.06 12.71
C ASN A 63 6.45 -7.97 13.48
N PHE A 64 6.87 -9.20 13.73
CA PHE A 64 6.16 -10.15 14.58
C PHE A 64 7.01 -10.48 15.82
N ASP A 65 6.34 -10.64 16.97
CA ASP A 65 7.00 -11.05 18.21
C ASP A 65 7.30 -12.57 18.23
N GLU A 66 7.94 -13.04 19.31
CA GLU A 66 8.27 -14.46 19.51
C GLU A 66 7.02 -15.38 19.59
N HIS A 67 5.83 -14.82 19.80
CA HIS A 67 4.56 -15.52 19.85
C HIS A 67 3.79 -15.43 18.52
N GLY A 68 4.38 -14.83 17.47
CA GLY A 68 3.75 -14.64 16.17
C GLY A 68 2.67 -13.55 16.16
N ARG A 69 2.68 -12.63 17.12
CA ARG A 69 1.76 -11.48 17.13
C ARG A 69 2.36 -10.32 16.34
N PRO A 70 1.60 -9.68 15.44
CA PRO A 70 2.09 -8.51 14.72
C PRO A 70 2.22 -7.30 15.65
N ALA A 71 3.17 -6.43 15.35
CA ALA A 71 3.25 -5.09 15.94
C ALA A 71 2.01 -4.24 15.58
N ASP A 72 1.91 -3.06 16.19
CA ASP A 72 0.86 -2.07 15.88
C ASP A 72 1.26 -1.11 14.75
N GLU A 73 2.38 -1.37 14.05
CA GLU A 73 2.90 -0.54 12.97
C GLU A 73 3.40 -1.41 11.81
N THR A 74 3.15 -0.96 10.57
CA THR A 74 3.83 -1.45 9.37
C THR A 74 4.78 -0.38 8.83
N PHE A 75 5.88 -0.80 8.20
CA PHE A 75 6.81 0.08 7.53
C PHE A 75 6.72 -0.13 6.02
N LEU A 76 6.61 0.96 5.27
CA LEU A 76 6.56 0.93 3.81
C LEU A 76 7.86 1.48 3.23
N SER A 77 8.26 0.95 2.07
CA SER A 77 9.43 1.44 1.37
C SER A 77 9.27 2.91 0.95
N ALA A 78 10.37 3.62 0.70
CA ALA A 78 10.30 4.99 0.20
C ALA A 78 9.60 5.07 -1.16
N GLY A 79 9.72 4.03 -2.00
CA GLY A 79 9.01 3.92 -3.27
C GLY A 79 7.50 3.88 -3.06
N THR A 80 7.04 2.94 -2.25
CA THR A 80 5.64 2.75 -1.89
C THR A 80 5.03 4.02 -1.30
N CYS A 81 5.67 4.60 -0.28
CA CYS A 81 5.20 5.83 0.35
C CYS A 81 5.08 6.98 -0.65
N ARG A 82 6.06 7.17 -1.55
CA ARG A 82 6.01 8.25 -2.56
C ARG A 82 4.90 8.03 -3.59
N ASN A 83 4.69 6.79 -4.03
CA ASN A 83 3.67 6.48 -5.04
C ASN A 83 2.27 6.71 -4.47
N LEU A 84 2.02 6.19 -3.26
CA LEU A 84 0.77 6.42 -2.53
C LEU A 84 0.56 7.91 -2.23
N GLU A 85 1.61 8.64 -1.84
CA GLU A 85 1.51 10.08 -1.62
C GLU A 85 1.08 10.83 -2.89
N ARG A 86 1.73 10.53 -4.02
CA ARG A 86 1.38 11.14 -5.31
C ARG A 86 -0.05 10.81 -5.74
N LEU A 87 -0.53 9.63 -5.35
CA LEU A 87 -1.87 9.17 -5.68
C LEU A 87 -2.93 9.99 -4.95
N TRP A 88 -2.92 10.04 -3.61
CA TRP A 88 -3.97 10.73 -2.85
C TRP A 88 -3.88 12.25 -2.92
N ARG A 89 -2.71 12.80 -3.28
CA ARG A 89 -2.53 14.25 -3.52
C ARG A 89 -2.92 14.70 -4.92
N ALA A 90 -3.21 13.79 -5.84
CA ALA A 90 -3.67 14.16 -7.18
C ALA A 90 -5.11 14.70 -7.10
N ASP A 91 -5.40 15.76 -7.86
CA ASP A 91 -6.74 16.37 -7.86
C ASP A 91 -7.82 15.43 -8.43
N ASP A 92 -7.45 14.59 -9.40
CA ASP A 92 -8.33 13.58 -10.00
C ASP A 92 -7.53 12.33 -10.42
N PRO A 93 -7.28 11.38 -9.49
CA PRO A 93 -6.53 10.17 -9.79
C PRO A 93 -7.38 9.18 -10.60
N SER A 94 -7.30 9.25 -11.93
CA SER A 94 -7.95 8.27 -12.81
C SER A 94 -7.07 7.08 -13.17
N PHE A 95 -7.70 5.92 -13.39
CA PHE A 95 -7.09 4.66 -13.85
C PHE A 95 -7.69 4.12 -15.16
N GLY A 96 -8.37 4.97 -15.94
CA GLY A 96 -8.89 4.60 -17.27
C GLY A 96 -7.84 4.07 -18.25
N CYS A 97 -6.54 4.34 -18.02
CA CYS A 97 -5.44 3.77 -18.79
C CYS A 97 -5.37 2.23 -18.72
N LEU A 98 -5.98 1.60 -17.71
CA LEU A 98 -6.05 0.15 -17.58
C LEU A 98 -6.91 -0.47 -18.70
N VAL A 99 -7.97 0.22 -19.09
CA VAL A 99 -8.86 -0.19 -20.19
C VAL A 99 -8.12 -0.16 -21.53
N SER A 100 -7.37 0.92 -21.78
CA SER A 100 -6.55 1.06 -23.00
C SER A 100 -5.22 0.29 -22.95
N ARG A 101 -4.90 -0.37 -21.82
CA ARG A 101 -3.62 -1.04 -21.55
C ARG A 101 -2.40 -0.14 -21.81
N SER A 102 -2.54 1.14 -21.51
CA SER A 102 -1.53 2.17 -21.79
C SER A 102 -1.09 2.90 -20.53
N CYS A 103 -1.21 2.27 -19.36
CA CYS A 103 -0.77 2.87 -18.10
C CYS A 103 0.74 3.11 -18.08
N SER A 104 1.13 4.27 -17.57
CA SER A 104 2.52 4.58 -17.31
C SER A 104 3.08 3.72 -16.18
N ARG A 105 4.40 3.58 -16.11
CA ARG A 105 5.07 2.90 -14.99
C ARG A 105 4.70 3.50 -13.63
N ASP A 106 4.55 4.82 -13.55
CA ASP A 106 4.14 5.50 -12.32
C ASP A 106 2.74 5.09 -11.87
N LYS A 107 1.80 4.90 -12.80
CA LYS A 107 0.44 4.45 -12.50
C LYS A 107 0.41 3.00 -12.04
N LEU A 108 1.20 2.13 -12.68
CA LEU A 108 1.34 0.74 -12.22
C LEU A 108 1.96 0.69 -10.82
N ALA A 109 2.99 1.50 -10.57
CA ALA A 109 3.63 1.57 -9.25
C ALA A 109 2.72 2.17 -8.15
N GLN A 110 1.70 2.95 -8.51
CA GLN A 110 0.64 3.36 -7.59
C GLN A 110 -0.28 2.19 -7.24
N ILE A 111 -0.61 1.33 -8.21
CA ILE A 111 -1.39 0.11 -7.97
C ILE A 111 -0.62 -0.85 -7.08
N ASP A 112 0.66 -1.11 -7.39
CA ASP A 112 1.52 -1.94 -6.55
C ASP A 112 1.60 -1.39 -5.12
N GLY A 113 1.63 -0.07 -4.96
CA GLY A 113 1.60 0.57 -3.65
C GLY A 113 0.29 0.35 -2.88
N MET A 114 -0.85 0.35 -3.57
CA MET A 114 -2.16 0.02 -2.96
C MET A 114 -2.21 -1.43 -2.51
N VAL A 115 -1.75 -2.35 -3.37
CA VAL A 115 -1.66 -3.79 -3.04
C VAL A 115 -0.72 -4.00 -1.85
N THR A 116 0.44 -3.34 -1.84
CA THR A 116 1.40 -3.41 -0.71
C THR A 116 0.76 -2.94 0.59
N LEU A 117 0.07 -1.78 0.61
CA LEU A 117 -0.60 -1.30 1.82
C LEU A 117 -1.66 -2.29 2.32
N ALA A 118 -2.42 -2.90 1.40
CA ALA A 118 -3.40 -3.92 1.74
C ALA A 118 -2.73 -5.20 2.28
N HIS A 119 -1.63 -5.64 1.65
CA HIS A 119 -0.82 -6.78 2.05
C HIS A 119 -0.30 -6.63 3.48
N GLU A 120 0.37 -5.52 3.77
CA GLU A 120 0.88 -5.26 5.12
C GLU A 120 -0.25 -5.12 6.15
N SER A 121 -1.42 -4.60 5.73
CA SER A 121 -2.61 -4.58 6.60
C SER A 121 -3.08 -5.98 6.98
N TRP A 122 -2.96 -6.97 6.10
CA TRP A 122 -3.29 -8.36 6.45
C TRP A 122 -2.26 -9.02 7.35
N HIS A 123 -0.98 -8.66 7.21
CA HIS A 123 0.03 -9.01 8.22
C HIS A 123 -0.29 -8.41 9.59
N LEU A 124 -0.72 -7.13 9.65
CA LEU A 124 -1.17 -6.50 10.89
C LEU A 124 -2.41 -7.17 11.51
N ARG A 125 -3.19 -7.94 10.73
CA ARG A 125 -4.28 -8.79 11.26
C ARG A 125 -3.80 -10.15 11.77
N GLY A 126 -2.51 -10.46 11.65
CA GLY A 126 -1.90 -11.70 12.11
C GLY A 126 -1.82 -12.80 11.06
N VAL A 127 -2.09 -12.50 9.78
CA VAL A 127 -1.88 -13.48 8.70
C VAL A 127 -0.39 -13.51 8.36
N THR A 128 0.27 -14.64 8.55
CA THR A 128 1.73 -14.77 8.34
C THR A 128 2.10 -15.52 7.06
N ASN A 129 1.12 -16.13 6.39
CA ASN A 129 1.36 -16.83 5.13
C ASN A 129 1.35 -15.81 3.98
N GLU A 130 2.50 -15.56 3.37
CA GLU A 130 2.70 -14.57 2.30
C GLU A 130 1.68 -14.72 1.16
N ALA A 131 1.45 -15.93 0.66
CA ALA A 131 0.50 -16.15 -0.42
C ALA A 131 -0.97 -15.92 -0.03
N GLN A 132 -1.34 -16.26 1.21
CA GLN A 132 -2.66 -15.96 1.76
C GLN A 132 -2.83 -14.45 1.95
N THR A 133 -1.83 -13.78 2.53
CA THR A 133 -1.79 -12.32 2.72
C THR A 133 -1.91 -11.61 1.38
N GLN A 134 -1.16 -12.03 0.37
CA GLN A 134 -1.22 -11.50 -0.99
C GLN A 134 -2.62 -11.69 -1.59
N CYS A 135 -3.21 -12.88 -1.46
CA CYS A 135 -4.56 -13.11 -1.96
C CYS A 135 -5.60 -12.22 -1.28
N TYR A 136 -5.49 -12.01 0.02
CA TYR A 136 -6.37 -11.12 0.75
C TYR A 136 -6.15 -9.65 0.36
N ALA A 137 -4.91 -9.26 0.05
CA ALA A 137 -4.58 -7.95 -0.49
C ALA A 137 -5.24 -7.71 -1.85
N VAL A 138 -5.19 -8.68 -2.77
CA VAL A 138 -5.90 -8.66 -4.06
C VAL A 138 -7.39 -8.39 -3.86
N GLN A 139 -8.00 -9.07 -2.89
CA GLN A 139 -9.43 -8.94 -2.60
C GLN A 139 -9.78 -7.63 -1.86
N SER A 140 -8.82 -7.03 -1.16
CA SER A 140 -9.01 -5.79 -0.39
C SER A 140 -8.61 -4.52 -1.17
N VAL A 141 -8.05 -4.65 -2.37
CA VAL A 141 -7.48 -3.51 -3.10
C VAL A 141 -8.56 -2.51 -3.57
N GLU A 142 -9.77 -2.97 -3.88
CA GLU A 142 -10.90 -2.06 -4.21
C GLU A 142 -11.20 -1.15 -3.01
N ARG A 143 -11.34 -1.73 -1.82
CA ARG A 143 -11.59 -0.98 -0.58
C ARG A 143 -10.42 -0.04 -0.27
N THR A 144 -9.20 -0.49 -0.46
CA THR A 144 -7.98 0.31 -0.28
C THR A 144 -8.00 1.54 -1.19
N ALA A 145 -8.30 1.35 -2.48
CA ALA A 145 -8.40 2.42 -3.47
C ALA A 145 -9.49 3.44 -3.12
N LEU A 146 -10.67 2.97 -2.71
CA LEU A 146 -11.77 3.82 -2.24
C LEU A 146 -11.36 4.69 -1.04
N LEU A 147 -10.71 4.11 -0.04
CA LEU A 147 -10.25 4.83 1.16
C LEU A 147 -9.14 5.86 0.83
N LEU A 148 -8.35 5.60 -0.21
CA LEU A 148 -7.38 6.55 -0.75
C LEU A 148 -8.01 7.67 -1.59
N GLY A 149 -9.32 7.65 -1.81
CA GLY A 149 -10.07 8.70 -2.51
C GLY A 149 -10.21 8.48 -4.01
N ILE A 150 -9.94 7.28 -4.52
CA ILE A 150 -10.19 6.94 -5.93
C ILE A 150 -11.70 6.73 -6.15
N SER A 151 -12.19 7.08 -7.34
CA SER A 151 -13.59 6.85 -7.70
C SER A 151 -13.97 5.36 -7.63
N ALA A 152 -15.24 5.05 -7.37
CA ALA A 152 -15.68 3.65 -7.31
C ALA A 152 -15.44 2.90 -8.63
N VAL A 153 -15.63 3.57 -9.77
CA VAL A 153 -15.38 2.99 -11.11
C VAL A 153 -13.91 2.64 -11.27
N ASP A 154 -13.00 3.57 -10.98
CA ASP A 154 -11.56 3.31 -11.10
C ASP A 154 -11.06 2.31 -10.05
N SER A 155 -11.62 2.32 -8.84
CA SER A 155 -11.27 1.35 -7.79
C SER A 155 -11.62 -0.08 -8.22
N ARG A 156 -12.78 -0.26 -8.85
CA ARG A 156 -13.18 -1.55 -9.41
C ARG A 156 -12.28 -1.97 -10.57
N LEU A 157 -11.94 -1.05 -11.47
CA LEU A 157 -10.99 -1.32 -12.57
C LEU A 157 -9.61 -1.75 -12.04
N VAL A 158 -9.12 -1.10 -10.99
CA VAL A 158 -7.86 -1.49 -10.32
C VAL A 158 -7.99 -2.90 -9.76
N ALA A 159 -9.07 -3.21 -9.05
CA ALA A 159 -9.27 -4.53 -8.45
C ALA A 159 -9.32 -5.65 -9.50
N ASP A 160 -10.10 -5.46 -10.58
CA ASP A 160 -10.16 -6.43 -11.67
C ASP A 160 -8.79 -6.61 -12.35
N TRP A 161 -8.03 -5.52 -12.56
CA TRP A 161 -6.68 -5.60 -13.12
C TRP A 161 -5.70 -6.35 -12.21
N VAL A 162 -5.74 -6.07 -10.89
CA VAL A 162 -4.87 -6.72 -9.91
C VAL A 162 -5.16 -8.21 -9.86
N ALA A 163 -6.44 -8.60 -9.79
CA ALA A 163 -6.83 -10.00 -9.74
C ALA A 163 -6.42 -10.78 -11.00
N ILE A 164 -6.57 -10.19 -12.18
CA ILE A 164 -6.11 -10.82 -13.44
C ILE A 164 -4.59 -10.94 -13.47
N SER A 165 -3.88 -9.89 -13.03
CA SER A 165 -2.40 -9.88 -12.99
C SER A 165 -1.85 -10.91 -12.02
N ASP A 166 -2.44 -11.01 -10.83
CA ASP A 166 -2.06 -11.97 -9.79
C ASP A 166 -2.33 -13.42 -10.24
N ALA A 167 -3.50 -13.68 -10.83
CA ALA A 167 -3.84 -15.01 -11.36
C ALA A 167 -2.92 -15.47 -12.51
N ALA A 168 -2.32 -14.52 -13.24
CA ALA A 168 -1.36 -14.77 -14.32
C ALA A 168 0.10 -14.85 -13.85
N ALA A 169 0.39 -14.47 -12.60
CA ALA A 169 1.73 -14.48 -12.05
C ALA A 169 2.26 -15.92 -11.89
N PRO A 170 3.58 -16.15 -12.08
CA PRO A 170 4.21 -17.42 -11.75
C PRO A 170 3.97 -17.79 -10.28
N ARG A 171 3.84 -19.09 -9.99
CA ARG A 171 3.71 -19.57 -8.62
C ARG A 171 5.01 -19.39 -7.85
N ASP A 172 4.91 -18.77 -6.68
CA ASP A 172 5.99 -18.52 -5.75
C ASP A 172 5.43 -18.34 -4.32
N ASP A 173 6.21 -17.75 -3.42
CA ASP A 173 5.80 -17.53 -2.03
C ASP A 173 4.62 -16.55 -1.89
N TYR A 174 4.34 -15.72 -2.91
CA TYR A 174 3.25 -14.75 -2.93
C TYR A 174 2.03 -15.23 -3.75
N HIS A 175 2.21 -16.10 -4.74
CA HIS A 175 1.14 -16.49 -5.66
C HIS A 175 0.77 -17.97 -5.55
N ALA A 176 -0.33 -18.27 -4.84
CA ALA A 176 -0.83 -19.63 -4.61
C ALA A 176 -2.09 -19.98 -5.42
N SER A 177 -2.26 -21.27 -5.74
CA SER A 177 -3.40 -21.79 -6.54
C SER A 177 -4.76 -21.64 -5.88
N GLU A 178 -4.72 -21.48 -4.56
CA GLU A 178 -5.78 -21.25 -3.61
C GLU A 178 -6.41 -19.87 -3.76
N CYS A 179 -5.68 -18.91 -4.36
CA CYS A 179 -6.19 -17.57 -4.66
C CYS A 179 -7.01 -17.54 -5.94
N ARG A 180 -8.30 -17.80 -5.81
CA ARG A 180 -9.28 -17.84 -6.91
C ARG A 180 -10.71 -17.80 -6.34
N PRO A 181 -11.74 -17.47 -7.15
CA PRO A 181 -13.13 -17.56 -6.72
C PRO A 181 -13.47 -18.97 -6.21
N GLY A 182 -14.04 -19.06 -5.00
CA GLY A 182 -14.35 -20.31 -4.31
C GLY A 182 -13.13 -21.11 -3.82
N GLY A 183 -11.93 -20.54 -3.89
CA GLY A 183 -10.69 -21.13 -3.37
C GLY A 183 -10.61 -21.05 -1.85
N SER A 184 -9.65 -21.75 -1.24
CA SER A 184 -9.47 -21.72 0.22
C SER A 184 -8.94 -20.38 0.74
N PHE A 185 -8.42 -19.50 -0.13
CA PHE A 185 -8.04 -18.13 0.21
C PHE A 185 -9.07 -17.09 -0.26
N ASP A 186 -10.24 -17.50 -0.75
CA ASP A 186 -11.36 -16.59 -0.99
C ASP A 186 -11.94 -16.14 0.37
N LEU A 187 -12.10 -14.83 0.55
CA LEU A 187 -12.69 -14.23 1.76
C LEU A 187 -14.21 -14.40 1.81
N ALA A 188 -14.87 -14.62 0.67
CA ALA A 188 -16.32 -14.78 0.56
C ALA A 188 -16.70 -15.97 -0.36
N PRO A 189 -16.22 -17.19 -0.10
CA PRO A 189 -16.35 -18.35 -1.00
C PRO A 189 -17.80 -18.81 -1.23
N GLU A 190 -18.72 -18.45 -0.34
CA GLU A 190 -20.15 -18.72 -0.46
C GLU A 190 -20.88 -17.78 -1.44
N THR A 191 -20.21 -16.73 -1.91
CA THR A 191 -20.76 -15.73 -2.82
C THR A 191 -20.09 -15.81 -4.19
N SER A 192 -20.66 -15.12 -5.18
CA SER A 192 -20.02 -14.93 -6.49
C SER A 192 -19.20 -13.64 -6.57
N THR A 193 -18.98 -12.93 -5.45
CA THR A 193 -18.24 -11.67 -5.47
C THR A 193 -16.75 -11.96 -5.53
N TRP A 194 -16.11 -11.50 -6.60
CA TRP A 194 -14.65 -11.59 -6.79
C TRP A 194 -14.19 -10.42 -7.67
N PRO A 195 -12.97 -9.89 -7.48
CA PRO A 195 -12.07 -10.17 -6.36
C PRO A 195 -12.52 -9.51 -5.05
N SER A 196 -13.41 -8.53 -5.11
CA SER A 196 -13.71 -7.71 -3.93
C SER A 196 -14.69 -8.40 -2.98
N ALA A 197 -14.32 -8.42 -1.70
CA ALA A 197 -15.10 -8.91 -0.57
C ALA A 197 -15.41 -7.78 0.43
#